data_AF-A0A7X5N561-F1
#
_entry.id   AF-A0A7X5N561-F1
#
_cell.length_a   1.000
_cell.length_b   1.000
_cell.length_c   1.000
_cell.angle_alpha   90.00
_cell.angle_beta   90.00
_cell.angle_gamma   90.00
#
_symmetry.space_group_name_H-M   'P 1'
#
loop_
_entity.id
_entity.type
_entity.pdbx_description
1 polymer ?
#
loop_
_entity_poly.entity_id
_entity_poly.type
_entity_poly.pdbx_seq_one_letter_code
_entity_poly.pdbx_strand_id
1 'polypeptide(L)' 'LGKGYDQCLVLAAGADCVAELYSPHSGVALRISSDAPAVQLYEGQHLDDHHPGLGRGVCLEPQDYPDAPNHPNFPST' A
#
# COMPACT_ATOMS: atom_id res chain seq x y z
N LEU A 1 -14.01 14.78 -2.68
CA LEU A 1 -13.71 13.36 -2.35
C LEU A 1 -12.75 12.87 -3.41
N GLY A 2 -11.50 12.60 -3.03
CA GLY A 2 -10.41 12.26 -3.95
C GLY A 2 -10.72 11.01 -4.77
N LYS A 3 -10.23 10.97 -6.01
CA LYS A 3 -10.38 9.82 -6.90
C LYS A 3 -9.29 8.79 -6.54
N GLY A 4 -9.63 7.79 -5.74
CA GLY A 4 -8.75 6.65 -5.42
C GLY A 4 -8.10 6.68 -4.04
N TYR A 5 -7.43 5.59 -3.68
CA TYR A 5 -6.71 5.47 -2.41
C TYR A 5 -5.32 6.10 -2.47
N ASP A 6 -4.96 6.76 -1.37
CA ASP A 6 -3.61 7.22 -1.03
C ASP A 6 -3.54 7.35 0.48
N GLN A 7 -3.56 6.21 1.17
CA GLN A 7 -3.69 6.14 2.63
C GLN A 7 -2.73 5.13 3.22
N CYS A 8 -2.20 5.45 4.39
CA CYS A 8 -1.46 4.51 5.22
C CYS A 8 -2.43 3.70 6.08
N LEU A 9 -2.43 2.38 5.90
CA LEU A 9 -3.26 1.44 6.65
C LEU A 9 -2.41 0.76 7.73
N VAL A 10 -2.80 0.95 8.99
CA VAL A 10 -2.13 0.31 10.14
C VAL A 10 -2.49 -1.17 10.17
N LEU A 11 -1.48 -2.04 10.29
CA LEU A 11 -1.69 -3.48 10.37
C LEU A 11 -2.20 -3.87 11.76
N ALA A 12 -3.12 -4.82 11.78
CA ALA A 12 -3.56 -5.43 13.03
C ALA A 12 -2.40 -6.21 13.66
N ALA A 13 -2.33 -6.20 15.00
CA ALA A 13 -1.34 -6.98 15.72
C ALA A 13 -1.49 -8.47 15.39
N GLY A 14 -0.38 -9.12 15.00
CA GLY A 14 -0.36 -10.54 14.64
C GLY A 14 -0.92 -10.86 13.25
N ALA A 15 -1.08 -9.87 12.37
CA ALA A 15 -1.38 -10.12 10.97
C ALA A 15 -0.32 -11.03 10.33
N ASP A 16 -0.76 -12.05 9.59
CA ASP A 16 0.09 -13.03 8.91
C ASP A 16 0.50 -12.61 7.49
N CYS A 17 0.03 -11.44 7.06
CA CYS A 17 0.29 -10.82 5.77
C CYS A 17 0.01 -9.32 5.84
N VAL A 18 0.76 -8.54 5.06
CA VAL A 18 0.55 -7.09 4.90
C VAL A 18 -0.58 -6.82 3.90
N ALA A 19 -0.50 -7.46 2.73
CA ALA A 19 -1.44 -7.28 1.65
C ALA A 19 -1.41 -8.48 0.69
N GLU A 20 -2.58 -8.81 0.14
CA GLU A 20 -2.73 -9.75 -0.97
C GLU A 20 -3.39 -9.03 -2.15
N LEU A 21 -2.82 -9.20 -3.34
CA LEU A 21 -3.35 -8.67 -4.59
C LEU A 21 -3.54 -9.81 -5.58
N TYR A 22 -4.73 -9.91 -6.15
CA TYR A 22 -5.07 -10.96 -7.10
C TYR A 22 -5.73 -10.37 -8.35
N SER A 23 -5.26 -10.79 -9.52
CA SER A 23 -5.89 -10.46 -10.79
C SER A 23 -6.70 -11.66 -11.30
N PRO A 24 -8.04 -11.62 -11.30
CA PRO A 24 -8.85 -12.70 -11.85
C PRO A 24 -8.71 -12.83 -13.38
N HIS A 25 -8.23 -11.79 -14.05
CA HIS A 25 -8.03 -11.81 -15.50
C HIS A 25 -6.82 -12.65 -15.90
N SER A 26 -5.70 -12.51 -15.20
CA SER A 26 -4.46 -13.24 -15.50
C SER A 26 -4.23 -14.46 -14.61
N GLY A 27 -4.96 -14.56 -13.49
CA GLY A 27 -4.74 -15.57 -12.45
C GLY A 27 -3.49 -15.31 -11.58
N VAL A 28 -2.79 -14.19 -11.78
CA VAL A 28 -1.58 -13.84 -11.01
C VAL A 28 -1.99 -13.34 -9.62
N ALA A 29 -1.29 -13.82 -8.60
CA ALA A 29 -1.41 -13.38 -7.22
C ALA A 29 -0.07 -12.87 -6.67
N LEU A 30 -0.13 -11.86 -5.81
CA LEU A 30 0.97 -11.32 -5.03
C LEU A 30 0.56 -11.33 -3.55
N ARG A 31 1.41 -11.90 -2.70
CA ARG A 31 1.27 -11.86 -1.23
C ARG A 31 2.51 -11.17 -0.65
N ILE A 32 2.32 -10.16 0.19
CA ILE A 32 3.41 -9.37 0.79
C ILE A 32 3.51 -9.71 2.28
N SER A 33 4.71 -10.05 2.73
CA SER A 33 5.06 -10.22 4.15
C SER A 33 6.15 -9.21 4.50
N SER A 34 5.99 -8.52 5.62
CA SER A 34 6.95 -7.55 6.16
C SER A 34 6.74 -7.46 7.67
N ASP A 35 7.77 -6.99 8.38
CA ASP A 35 7.76 -6.59 9.78
C ASP A 35 7.30 -5.14 9.99
N ALA A 36 7.07 -4.38 8.91
CA ALA A 36 6.57 -3.02 8.98
C ALA A 36 5.19 -2.96 9.67
N PRO A 37 4.90 -1.91 10.44
CA PRO A 37 3.65 -1.79 11.19
C PRO A 37 2.46 -1.32 10.35
N ALA A 38 2.68 -0.84 9.13
CA ALA A 38 1.66 -0.30 8.25
C ALA A 38 2.00 -0.53 6.75
N VAL A 39 1.04 -0.19 5.87
CA VAL A 39 1.22 -0.22 4.42
C VAL A 39 0.60 1.02 3.78
N GLN A 40 1.32 1.71 2.90
CA GLN A 40 0.73 2.71 2.01
C GLN A 40 0.02 2.00 0.86
N LEU A 41 -1.26 2.29 0.66
CA LEU A 41 -2.00 1.91 -0.54
C LEU A 41 -2.20 3.15 -1.41
N TYR A 42 -1.60 3.12 -2.60
CA TYR A 42 -1.74 4.18 -3.60
C TYR A 42 -2.18 3.61 -4.96
N GLU A 43 -3.27 4.12 -5.52
CA GLU A 43 -3.87 3.62 -6.78
C GLU A 43 -3.33 4.30 -8.05
N GLY A 44 -2.21 5.01 -7.96
CA GLY A 44 -1.58 5.60 -9.13
C GLY A 44 -2.36 6.75 -9.75
N GLN A 45 -3.37 7.32 -9.08
CA GLN A 45 -4.30 8.29 -9.67
C GLN A 45 -3.67 9.60 -10.12
N HIS A 46 -2.44 9.91 -9.68
CA HIS A 46 -1.68 11.10 -10.08
C HIS A 46 -0.58 10.79 -11.10
N LEU A 47 -0.42 9.53 -11.51
CA LEU A 47 0.51 9.15 -12.56
C LEU A 47 -0.15 9.30 -13.93
N ASP A 48 0.63 9.77 -14.89
CA ASP A 48 0.22 9.75 -16.30
C ASP A 48 0.14 8.30 -16.81
N ASP A 49 -0.74 8.07 -17.78
CA ASP A 49 -0.88 6.76 -18.43
C ASP A 49 0.34 6.49 -19.34
N HIS A 50 1.45 6.05 -18.74
CA HIS A 50 2.70 5.79 -19.47
C HIS A 50 2.66 4.52 -20.34
N HIS A 51 1.76 3.58 -20.03
CA HIS A 51 1.64 2.29 -20.71
C HIS A 51 0.21 2.05 -21.21
N PRO A 52 -0.17 2.62 -22.37
CA PRO A 52 -1.50 2.42 -22.94
C PRO A 52 -1.73 0.91 -23.17
N GLY A 53 -2.68 0.34 -22.43
CA GLY A 53 -3.04 -1.09 -22.50
C GLY A 53 -2.82 -1.89 -21.22
N LEU A 54 -1.94 -1.45 -20.31
CA LEU A 54 -1.72 -2.13 -19.02
C LEU A 54 -2.58 -1.54 -17.89
N GLY A 55 -3.16 -0.36 -18.10
CA GLY A 55 -3.87 0.38 -17.06
C GLY A 55 -2.91 1.05 -16.07
N ARG A 56 -3.47 1.65 -15.02
CA ARG A 56 -2.69 2.22 -13.91
C ARG A 56 -2.19 1.11 -12.99
N GLY A 57 -0.99 1.32 -12.42
CA GLY A 57 -0.46 0.47 -11.37
C GLY A 57 -1.05 0.79 -9.99
N VAL A 58 -0.85 -0.13 -9.05
CA VAL A 58 -1.10 0.07 -7.62
C VAL A 58 0.21 -0.12 -6.86
N CYS A 59 0.47 0.76 -5.89
CA CYS A 59 1.56 0.61 -4.95
C CYS A 59 1.05 0.04 -3.63
N LEU A 60 1.79 -0.92 -3.10
CA LEU A 60 1.63 -1.49 -1.76
C LEU A 60 2.99 -1.36 -1.08
N GLU A 61 3.14 -0.38 -0.21
CA GLU A 61 4.44 0.03 0.35
C GLU A 61 4.44 -0.26 1.86
N PRO A 62 4.91 -1.44 2.31
CA PRO A 62 5.10 -1.70 3.74
C PRO A 62 6.07 -0.66 4.32
N GLN A 63 5.65 0.03 5.37
CA GLN A 63 6.37 1.17 5.92
C GLN A 63 5.99 1.44 7.38
N ASP A 64 6.74 2.35 7.99
CA ASP A 64 6.37 2.99 9.24
C ASP A 64 5.28 4.06 9.03
N TYR A 65 4.82 4.65 10.12
CA TYR A 65 3.75 5.64 10.04
C TYR A 65 4.29 6.90 9.32
N PRO A 66 3.55 7.45 8.34
CA PRO A 66 3.93 8.71 7.71
C PRO A 66 4.16 9.78 8.76
N ASP A 67 5.25 10.53 8.60
CA ASP A 67 5.62 11.62 9.50
C ASP A 67 5.91 11.21 10.97
N ALA A 68 6.14 9.92 11.25
CA ALA A 68 6.48 9.42 12.60
C ALA A 68 7.57 10.21 13.34
N PRO A 69 8.68 10.64 12.70
CA PRO A 69 9.70 11.44 13.37
C PRO A 69 9.20 12.78 13.96
N ASN A 70 8.11 13.33 13.42
CA ASN A 70 7.52 14.61 13.87
C ASN A 70 6.30 14.41 14.79
N HIS A 71 5.90 13.17 15.06
CA HIS A 71 4.74 12.82 15.86
C HIS A 71 5.13 11.96 17.07
N PRO A 72 5.38 12.55 18.26
CA PRO A 72 5.89 11.84 19.44
C PRO A 72 5.02 10.67 19.96
N ASN A 73 3.74 10.63 19.58
CA ASN A 73 2.82 9.56 19.96
C ASN A 73 2.80 8.41 18.94
N PHE A 74 3.47 8.55 17.81
CA PHE A 74 3.63 7.46 16.86
C PHE A 74 4.74 6.53 17.33
N PRO A 75 4.71 5.24 16.93
CA PRO A 75 5.82 4.34 17.17
C PRO A 75 7.12 4.97 16.63
N SER A 76 8.14 5.04 17.49
CA SER A 76 9.52 5.29 17.06
C SER A 76 10.08 3.95 16.61
N THR A 77 9.72 3.56 15.40
CA THR A 77 10.30 2.40 14.71
C THR A 77 11.77 2.63 14.41
#